data_AF-A0A5B7GHN0-F1
#
_entry.id   AF-A0A5B7GHN0-F1
#
_cell.length_a   1.000
_cell.length_b   1.000
_cell.length_c   1.000
_cell.angle_alpha   90.00
_cell.angle_beta   90.00
_cell.angle_gamma   90.00
#
_symmetry.space_group_name_H-M   'P 1'
#
loop_
_entity.id
_entity.type
_entity.pdbx_description
1 polymer ?
#
loop_
_entity_poly.entity_id
_entity_poly.type
_entity_poly.pdbx_seq_one_letter_code
_entity_poly.pdbx_strand_id
1 'polypeptide(L)'
;MVVAPFQVAVAANRAVRAQALGKMATRSLYTEVIFNLSTKKNIMNALKTFGMGEEDKEVLAVVLGTEEEVEDKVTKITQQINGKVVDTSELADLTQEARVQELYKVTPEELKVGSLLEAVVSRMACRDFLTL
;
A
#
# COMPACT_ATOMS: atom_id res chain seq x y z
N MET A 1 -2.59 -1.76 -7.77
CA MET A 1 -3.46 -2.05 -6.60
C MET A 1 -3.51 -0.90 -5.58
N VAL A 2 -3.02 0.29 -5.93
CA VAL A 2 -2.93 1.46 -5.05
C VAL A 2 -3.58 2.63 -5.76
N VAL A 3 -4.60 3.24 -5.17
CA VAL A 3 -5.40 4.32 -5.80
C VAL A 3 -4.71 5.67 -5.68
N ALA A 4 -4.12 5.94 -4.51
CA ALA A 4 -3.47 7.22 -4.23
C ALA A 4 -2.33 7.02 -3.23
N PRO A 5 -1.33 7.92 -3.20
CA PRO A 5 -0.25 7.88 -2.21
C PRO A 5 -0.76 7.87 -0.76
N PHE A 6 -1.91 8.52 -0.50
CA PHE A 6 -2.54 8.53 0.81
C PHE A 6 -2.87 7.13 1.35
N GLN A 7 -3.28 6.19 0.49
CA GLN A 7 -3.51 4.80 0.87
C GLN A 7 -2.25 4.16 1.47
N VAL A 8 -1.09 4.40 0.84
CA VAL A 8 0.20 3.88 1.28
C VAL A 8 0.66 4.57 2.56
N ALA A 9 0.46 5.89 2.66
CA ALA A 9 0.78 6.65 3.87
C ALA A 9 0.01 6.12 5.09
N VAL A 10 -1.27 5.76 4.94
CA VAL A 10 -2.06 5.13 6.02
C VAL A 10 -1.45 3.79 6.43
N ALA A 11 -1.10 2.94 5.46
CA ALA A 11 -0.48 1.64 5.74
C ALA A 11 0.89 1.77 6.42
N ALA A 12 1.70 2.73 5.97
CA ALA A 12 3.02 3.02 6.54
C ALA A 12 2.93 3.59 7.95
N ASN A 13 2.03 4.55 8.19
CA ASN A 13 1.78 5.08 9.52
C ASN A 13 1.37 3.97 10.50
N ARG A 14 0.49 3.06 10.07
CA ARG A 14 0.11 1.90 10.89
C ARG A 14 1.29 0.98 11.17
N ALA A 15 2.15 0.74 10.18
CA ALA A 15 3.34 -0.11 10.31
C ALA A 15 4.36 0.48 11.29
N VAL A 16 4.67 1.78 11.16
CA VAL A 16 5.59 2.49 12.07
C VAL A 16 5.05 2.49 13.50
N ARG A 17 3.75 2.73 13.69
CA ARG A 17 3.12 2.64 15.02
C ARG A 17 3.17 1.23 15.59
N ALA A 18 2.92 0.20 14.78
CA ALA A 18 3.03 -1.19 15.22
C ALA A 18 4.47 -1.55 15.63
N GLN A 19 5.47 -1.07 14.90
CA GLN A 19 6.89 -1.23 15.25
C GLN A 19 7.22 -0.57 16.59
N ALA A 20 6.84 0.70 16.77
CA ALA A 20 7.09 1.44 18.00
C ALA A 20 6.44 0.79 19.23
N LEU A 21 5.30 0.13 19.05
CA LEU A 21 4.59 -0.59 20.10
C LEU A 21 5.02 -2.05 20.28
N GLY A 22 5.94 -2.56 19.45
CA GLY A 22 6.36 -3.97 19.47
C GLY A 22 5.25 -4.96 19.06
N LYS A 23 4.29 -4.52 18.25
CA LYS A 23 3.08 -5.27 17.84
C LYS A 23 3.02 -5.57 16.34
N MET A 24 4.16 -5.57 15.64
CA MET A 24 4.19 -5.96 14.23
C MET A 24 3.78 -7.42 14.07
N ALA A 25 2.97 -7.69 13.03
CA ALA A 25 2.64 -9.06 12.66
C ALA A 25 3.73 -9.72 11.81
N THR A 26 4.52 -8.92 11.09
CA THR A 26 5.56 -9.35 10.15
C THR A 26 6.96 -9.16 10.72
N ARG A 27 7.98 -9.65 9.98
CA ARG A 27 9.39 -9.63 10.41
C ARG A 27 10.11 -8.31 10.12
N SER A 28 9.60 -7.47 9.21
CA SER A 28 10.22 -6.20 8.85
C SER A 28 9.18 -5.10 8.65
N LEU A 29 9.58 -3.85 8.91
CA LEU A 29 8.73 -2.68 8.75
C LEU A 29 8.12 -2.59 7.33
N TYR A 30 8.91 -2.86 6.29
CA TYR A 30 8.45 -2.80 4.91
C TYR A 30 7.42 -3.89 4.59
N THR A 31 7.61 -5.12 5.09
CA THR A 31 6.58 -6.17 4.94
C THR A 31 5.32 -5.85 5.74
N GLU A 32 5.45 -5.11 6.85
CA GLU A 32 4.31 -4.64 7.64
C GLU A 32 3.51 -3.58 6.87
N VAL A 33 4.17 -2.68 6.11
CA VAL A 33 3.50 -1.72 5.22
C VAL A 33 2.66 -2.46 4.18
N ILE A 34 3.25 -3.42 3.47
CA ILE A 34 2.55 -4.22 2.46
C ILE A 34 1.40 -5.01 3.11
N PHE A 35 1.63 -5.59 4.28
CA PHE A 35 0.60 -6.29 5.04
C PHE A 35 -0.56 -5.36 5.42
N ASN A 36 -0.29 -4.10 5.78
CA ASN A 36 -1.30 -3.11 6.16
C ASN A 36 -2.14 -2.58 4.99
N LEU A 37 -1.74 -2.79 3.74
CA LEU A 37 -2.59 -2.55 2.57
C LEU A 37 -3.73 -3.58 2.47
N SER A 38 -3.51 -4.81 2.95
CA SER A 38 -4.51 -5.88 2.89
C SER A 38 -5.59 -5.73 3.95
N THR A 39 -6.84 -5.99 3.55
CA THR A 39 -8.00 -6.13 4.44
C THR A 39 -8.06 -7.49 5.14
N LYS A 40 -7.22 -8.44 4.73
CA LYS A 40 -7.17 -9.81 5.28
C LYS A 40 -5.95 -9.99 6.18
N LYS A 41 -6.10 -10.75 7.25
CA LYS A 41 -5.01 -11.12 8.19
C LYS A 41 -4.18 -12.31 7.68
N ASN A 42 -3.81 -12.31 6.39
CA ASN A 42 -2.95 -13.32 5.79
C ASN A 42 -1.73 -12.66 5.14
N ILE A 43 -0.57 -12.79 5.78
CA ILE A 43 0.69 -12.15 5.39
C ILE A 43 1.10 -12.60 3.98
N MET A 44 1.07 -13.90 3.70
CA MET A 44 1.47 -14.44 2.40
C MET A 44 0.57 -13.93 1.28
N ASN A 45 -0.73 -13.87 1.51
CA ASN A 45 -1.69 -13.32 0.53
C ASN A 45 -1.44 -11.82 0.31
N ALA A 46 -1.19 -11.05 1.37
CA ALA A 46 -0.87 -9.63 1.25
C ALA A 46 0.40 -9.40 0.40
N LEU A 47 1.47 -10.15 0.66
CA LEU A 47 2.72 -10.03 -0.11
C LEU A 47 2.55 -10.45 -1.57
N LYS A 48 1.75 -11.48 -1.86
CA LYS A 48 1.44 -11.88 -3.24
C LYS A 48 0.56 -10.88 -3.99
N THR A 49 -0.30 -10.16 -3.28
CA THR A 49 -1.29 -9.27 -3.90
C THR A 49 -0.78 -7.83 -4.05
N PHE A 50 -0.03 -7.35 -3.06
CA PHE A 50 0.45 -5.97 -2.99
C PHE A 50 1.97 -5.84 -3.14
N GLY A 51 2.71 -6.94 -3.02
CA GLY A 51 4.12 -6.96 -3.37
C GLY A 51 4.32 -7.09 -4.88
N MET A 52 5.53 -6.80 -5.33
CA MET A 52 5.95 -6.92 -6.73
C MET A 52 6.01 -8.39 -7.16
N GLY A 53 5.43 -8.71 -8.30
CA GLY A 53 5.56 -9.98 -9.02
C GLY A 53 6.55 -9.89 -10.19
N GLU A 54 6.87 -11.05 -10.79
CA GLU A 54 7.84 -11.14 -11.90
C GLU A 54 7.35 -10.48 -13.21
N GLU A 55 6.03 -10.39 -13.39
CA GLU A 55 5.40 -9.83 -14.59
C GLU A 55 5.04 -8.34 -14.45
N ASP A 56 5.29 -7.73 -13.29
CA ASP A 56 4.94 -6.34 -13.02
C ASP A 56 5.89 -5.39 -13.77
N LYS A 57 5.31 -4.42 -14.49
CA LYS A 57 6.07 -3.41 -15.27
C LYS A 57 6.14 -2.07 -14.55
N GLU A 58 5.18 -1.81 -13.67
CA GLU A 58 5.10 -0.61 -12.86
C GLU A 58 5.32 -0.95 -11.38
N VAL A 59 6.24 -0.24 -10.73
CA VAL A 59 6.62 -0.49 -9.34
C VAL A 59 6.51 0.79 -8.53
N LEU A 60 5.82 0.72 -7.39
CA LEU A 60 5.78 1.79 -6.40
C LEU A 60 6.75 1.46 -5.27
N ALA A 61 7.85 2.22 -5.18
CA ALA A 61 8.80 2.10 -4.08
C ALA A 61 8.38 2.97 -2.89
N VAL A 62 8.44 2.41 -1.68
CA VAL A 62 8.12 3.12 -0.43
C VAL A 62 9.36 3.17 0.43
N VAL A 63 9.80 4.38 0.76
CA VAL A 63 10.97 4.63 1.60
C VAL A 63 10.52 5.24 2.93
N LEU A 64 11.06 4.71 4.03
CA LEU A 64 10.79 5.20 5.38
C LEU A 64 12.12 5.62 6.02
N GLY A 65 12.13 6.78 6.67
CA GLY A 65 13.32 7.36 7.29
C GLY A 65 13.09 8.80 7.73
N THR A 66 14.13 9.40 8.31
CA THR A 66 14.21 10.86 8.49
C THR A 66 14.47 11.54 7.15
N GLU A 67 14.25 12.86 7.07
CA GLU A 67 14.51 13.63 5.84
C GLU A 67 15.95 13.42 5.32
N GLU A 68 16.94 13.41 6.22
CA GLU A 68 18.35 13.17 5.88
C GLU A 68 18.61 11.76 5.31
N GLU A 69 17.89 10.75 5.79
CA GLU A 69 18.08 9.37 5.31
C GLU A 69 17.36 9.09 3.99
N VAL A 70 16.27 9.82 3.70
CA VAL A 70 15.38 9.51 2.58
C VAL A 70 16.07 9.76 1.24
N GLU A 71 16.81 10.86 1.10
CA GLU A 71 17.48 11.21 -0.16
C GLU A 71 18.50 10.14 -0.60
N ASP A 72 19.33 9.69 0.33
CA ASP A 72 20.32 8.63 0.12
C ASP A 72 19.65 7.28 -0.22
N LYS A 73 18.57 6.94 0.50
CA LYS A 73 17.82 5.69 0.28
C LYS A 73 17.13 5.69 -1.08
N VAL A 74 16.50 6.81 -1.46
CA VAL A 74 15.85 6.97 -2.76
C VAL A 74 16.87 6.82 -3.87
N THR A 75 18.02 7.50 -3.78
CA THR A 75 19.10 7.40 -4.78
C THR A 75 19.57 5.96 -4.97
N LYS A 76 19.81 5.23 -3.87
CA LYS A 76 20.22 3.82 -3.92
C LYS A 76 19.18 2.91 -4.56
N ILE A 77 17.89 3.13 -4.29
CA ILE A 77 16.81 2.34 -4.85
C ILE A 77 16.65 2.63 -6.35
N THR A 78 16.68 3.89 -6.75
CA THR A 78 16.57 4.28 -8.17
C THR A 78 17.69 3.68 -9.01
N GLN A 79 18.92 3.57 -8.47
CA GLN A 79 20.05 2.92 -9.17
C GLN A 79 19.86 1.41 -9.39
N GLN A 80 19.01 0.75 -8.60
CA GLN A 80 18.74 -0.69 -8.71
C GLN A 80 17.56 -1.01 -9.62
N ILE A 81 16.75 0.00 -9.97
CA ILE A 81 15.56 -0.17 -10.80
C ILE A 81 15.89 0.21 -12.24
N ASN A 82 15.85 -0.77 -13.14
CA ASN A 82 15.94 -0.51 -14.57
C ASN A 82 14.57 -0.02 -15.09
N GLY A 83 14.32 1.28 -15.00
CA GLY A 83 13.06 1.89 -15.42
C GLY A 83 13.08 3.41 -15.41
N LYS A 84 11.93 4.01 -15.70
CA LYS A 84 11.74 5.46 -15.65
C LYS A 84 11.00 5.82 -14.36
N VAL A 85 11.59 6.71 -13.56
CA VAL A 85 10.88 7.32 -12.42
C VAL A 85 9.87 8.32 -12.96
N VAL A 86 8.63 8.20 -12.50
CA VAL A 86 7.51 9.07 -12.84
C VAL A 86 6.92 9.69 -11.59
N ASP A 87 6.17 10.79 -11.75
CA ASP A 87 5.54 11.47 -10.63
C ASP A 87 4.38 10.62 -10.06
N THR A 88 4.16 10.70 -8.76
CA THR A 88 3.07 9.95 -8.10
C THR A 88 1.67 10.39 -8.53
N SER A 89 1.52 11.54 -9.20
CA SER A 89 0.28 11.98 -9.83
C SER A 89 -0.17 11.06 -10.96
N GLU A 90 0.75 10.38 -11.65
CA GLU A 90 0.44 9.40 -12.70
C GLU A 90 -0.12 8.08 -12.12
N LEU A 91 -0.11 7.90 -10.79
CA LEU A 91 -0.57 6.67 -10.14
C LEU A 91 -2.04 6.37 -10.45
N ALA A 92 -2.88 7.39 -10.57
CA ALA A 92 -4.29 7.21 -10.93
C ALA A 92 -4.45 6.53 -12.30
N ASP A 93 -3.62 6.92 -13.27
CA ASP A 93 -3.65 6.35 -14.63
C ASP A 93 -3.11 4.92 -14.68
N LEU A 94 -2.19 4.57 -13.78
CA LEU A 94 -1.63 3.22 -13.64
C LEU A 94 -2.54 2.29 -12.81
N THR A 95 -3.58 2.83 -12.17
CA THR A 95 -4.43 2.06 -11.27
C THR A 95 -5.51 1.30 -12.02
N GLN A 96 -5.50 -0.02 -11.86
CA GLN A 96 -6.58 -0.88 -12.32
C GLN A 96 -7.77 -0.81 -11.35
N GLU A 97 -8.61 0.22 -11.46
CA GLU A 97 -9.70 0.50 -10.52
C GLU A 97 -10.65 -0.69 -10.32
N ALA A 98 -11.04 -1.38 -11.39
CA ALA A 98 -11.94 -2.53 -11.31
C ALA A 98 -11.38 -3.64 -10.39
N ARG A 99 -10.07 -3.90 -10.48
CA ARG A 99 -9.37 -4.87 -9.62
C ARG A 99 -9.27 -4.38 -8.18
N VAL A 100 -9.10 -3.08 -7.96
CA VAL A 100 -9.13 -2.49 -6.61
C VAL A 100 -10.52 -2.64 -5.99
N GLN A 101 -11.58 -2.34 -6.75
CA GLN A 101 -12.96 -2.50 -6.29
C GLN A 101 -13.25 -3.95 -5.91
N GLU A 102 -12.86 -4.92 -6.75
CA GLU A 102 -12.99 -6.35 -6.45
C GLU A 102 -12.21 -6.75 -5.19
N LEU A 103 -10.94 -6.35 -5.10
CA LEU A 103 -10.05 -6.71 -3.99
C LEU A 103 -10.56 -6.19 -2.64
N TYR A 104 -11.04 -4.95 -2.61
CA TYR A 104 -11.55 -4.30 -1.40
C TYR A 104 -13.06 -4.51 -1.20
N LYS A 105 -13.72 -5.23 -2.12
CA LYS A 105 -15.17 -5.48 -2.13
C LYS A 105 -16.00 -4.20 -2.08
N VAL A 106 -15.59 -3.18 -2.83
CA VAL A 106 -16.29 -1.90 -2.94
C VAL A 106 -17.48 -2.07 -3.87
N THR A 107 -18.67 -1.65 -3.43
CA THR A 107 -19.89 -1.76 -4.25
C THR A 107 -20.17 -0.48 -5.04
N PRO A 108 -20.89 -0.57 -6.18
CA PRO A 108 -21.29 0.61 -6.95
C PRO A 108 -22.11 1.62 -6.14
N GLU A 109 -22.87 1.16 -5.14
CA GLU A 109 -23.67 2.00 -4.24
C GLU A 109 -22.80 2.84 -3.31
N GLU A 110 -21.71 2.29 -2.79
CA GLU A 110 -20.73 3.03 -1.99
C GLU A 110 -20.11 4.17 -2.82
N LEU A 111 -19.82 3.92 -4.10
CA LEU A 111 -19.25 4.91 -5.03
C LEU A 111 -20.23 6.04 -5.41
N LYS A 112 -21.52 5.92 -5.10
CA LYS A 112 -22.49 7.01 -5.30
C LYS A 112 -22.42 8.05 -4.19
N VAL A 113 -21.90 7.69 -3.02
CA VAL A 113 -21.90 8.52 -1.80
C VAL A 113 -20.50 8.87 -1.30
N GLY A 114 -19.47 8.22 -1.83
CA GLY A 114 -18.06 8.48 -1.50
C GLY A 114 -17.12 8.04 -2.61
N SER A 115 -15.83 8.28 -2.41
CA SER A 115 -14.77 7.93 -3.35
C SER A 115 -14.23 6.52 -3.15
N LEU A 116 -13.60 5.96 -4.19
CA LEU A 116 -12.90 4.67 -4.11
C LEU A 116 -11.80 4.69 -3.03
N LEU A 117 -11.06 5.80 -2.92
CA LEU A 117 -10.00 5.97 -1.92
C LEU A 117 -10.54 5.89 -0.48
N GLU A 118 -11.67 6.56 -0.20
CA GLU A 118 -12.30 6.53 1.13
C GLU A 118 -12.77 5.13 1.49
N ALA A 119 -13.39 4.40 0.54
CA ALA A 119 -13.79 3.02 0.75
C ALA A 119 -12.60 2.10 1.06
N VAL A 120 -11.52 2.22 0.29
CA VAL A 120 -10.27 1.45 0.48
C VAL A 120 -9.64 1.73 1.85
N VAL A 121 -9.44 3.00 2.19
CA VAL A 121 -8.82 3.40 3.47
C VAL A 121 -9.68 2.98 4.66
N SER A 122 -11.01 3.13 4.56
CA SER A 122 -11.95 2.67 5.58
C SER A 122 -11.83 1.15 5.83
N ARG A 123 -11.79 0.34 4.77
CA ARG A 123 -11.61 -1.12 4.88
C ARG A 123 -10.26 -1.50 5.49
N MET A 124 -9.19 -0.80 5.12
CA MET A 124 -7.86 -1.00 5.72
C MET A 124 -7.86 -0.69 7.22
N ALA A 125 -8.45 0.44 7.61
CA ALA A 125 -8.54 0.86 9.00
C ALA A 125 -9.41 -0.09 9.84
N CYS A 126 -10.54 -0.54 9.29
CA CYS A 126 -11.51 -1.41 9.95
C CYS A 126 -11.13 -2.89 9.98
N ARG A 127 -9.99 -3.29 9.39
CA ARG A 127 -9.52 -4.68 9.33
C ARG A 127 -9.57 -5.44 10.66
N ASP A 128 -9.29 -4.75 11.77
CA ASP A 128 -9.24 -5.40 13.08
C ASP A 128 -10.63 -5.63 13.69
N PHE A 129 -11.64 -4.92 13.19
CA PHE A 129 -13.03 -4.99 13.63
C PHE A 129 -13.91 -5.84 12.71
N LEU A 130 -13.52 -5.97 11.44
CA LEU A 130 -14.22 -6.77 10.42
C LEU A 130 -13.82 -8.25 10.54
N THR A 131 -14.17 -8.88 11.67
CA THR A 131 -14.27 -10.34 11.79
C THR A 131 -15.75 -10.70 11.77
N LEU A 132 -16.34 -10.78 10.58
CA LEU A 132 -17.62 -11.42 10.31
C LEU A 132 -17.40 -12.48 9.23
#